data_AF-A0A949D7U9-F1
#
_entry.id   AF-A0A949D7U9-F1
#
_cell.length_a   1.000
_cell.length_b   1.000
_cell.length_c   1.000
_cell.angle_alpha   90.00
_cell.angle_beta   90.00
_cell.angle_gamma   90.00
#
_symmetry.space_group_name_H-M   'P 1'
#
loop_
_entity.id
_entity.type
_entity.pdbx_description
1 polymer ?
#
loop_
_entity_poly.entity_id
_entity_poly.type
_entity_poly.pdbx_seq_one_letter_code
_entity_poly.pdbx_strand_id
1 'polypeptide(L)'
;MVFTFQPPFWAGLSGYVAEISAAFCCAALGIVPTVRHADYIGSWAEVLREDNRAIVRAASQASKAADFLLGFLPASDRLIAATSHDGVEDMTAAA
;
A
#
# COMPACT_ATOMS: atom_id res chain seq x y z
N MET A 1 -18.77 -7.40 12.12
CA MET A 1 -18.86 -8.04 10.79
C MET A 1 -17.49 -8.57 10.44
N VAL A 2 -17.30 -9.89 10.51
CA VAL A 2 -16.04 -10.58 10.19
C VAL A 2 -16.18 -11.11 8.76
N PHE A 3 -15.40 -10.57 7.83
CA PHE A 3 -15.35 -11.04 6.45
C PHE A 3 -14.44 -12.27 6.37
N THR A 4 -15.00 -13.48 6.50
CA THR A 4 -14.28 -14.72 6.18
C THR A 4 -14.35 -14.97 4.67
N PHE A 5 -13.46 -14.31 3.93
CA PHE A 5 -13.29 -14.53 2.49
C PHE A 5 -12.34 -15.71 2.28
N GLN A 6 -12.88 -16.94 2.37
CA GLN A 6 -12.16 -18.15 1.98
C GLN A 6 -12.80 -18.77 0.72
N PRO A 7 -12.46 -18.31 -0.51
CA PRO A 7 -12.79 -19.02 -1.74
C PRO A 7 -11.59 -19.80 -2.29
N PRO A 8 -11.83 -20.83 -3.12
CA PRO A 8 -10.79 -21.67 -3.69
C PRO A 8 -9.98 -20.87 -4.73
N PHE A 9 -8.78 -20.46 -4.30
CA PHE A 9 -7.54 -20.27 -5.08
C PHE A 9 -7.52 -19.25 -6.24
N TRP A 10 -8.64 -18.71 -6.72
CA TRP A 10 -8.65 -17.84 -7.93
C TRP A 10 -9.17 -16.41 -7.68
N ALA A 11 -9.63 -16.10 -6.46
CA ALA A 11 -9.97 -14.74 -6.02
C ALA A 11 -9.05 -14.21 -4.90
N GLY A 12 -7.84 -14.77 -4.74
CA GLY A 12 -6.97 -14.49 -3.59
C GLY A 12 -6.08 -13.25 -3.68
N LEU A 13 -5.84 -12.68 -4.87
CA LEU A 13 -4.87 -11.58 -5.05
C LEU A 13 -5.48 -10.17 -4.92
N SER A 14 -6.78 -9.99 -5.17
CA SER A 14 -7.40 -8.66 -5.17
C SER A 14 -7.46 -8.04 -3.77
N GLY A 15 -7.68 -8.84 -2.72
CA GLY A 15 -7.60 -8.39 -1.34
C GLY A 15 -6.21 -7.86 -0.97
N TYR A 16 -5.16 -8.54 -1.43
CA TYR A 16 -3.78 -8.11 -1.23
C TYR A 16 -3.43 -6.82 -1.98
N VAL A 17 -3.89 -6.68 -3.22
CA VAL A 17 -3.73 -5.44 -3.98
C VAL A 17 -4.45 -4.28 -3.28
N ALA A 18 -5.65 -4.52 -2.74
CA ALA A 18 -6.40 -3.52 -2.00
C ALA A 18 -5.71 -3.11 -0.68
N GLU A 19 -5.15 -4.06 0.07
CA GLU A 19 -4.41 -3.79 1.30
C GLU A 19 -3.12 -3.00 1.05
N ILE A 20 -2.34 -3.38 0.02
CA ILE A 20 -1.12 -2.64 -0.35
C ILE A 20 -1.48 -1.24 -0.87
N SER A 21 -2.54 -1.10 -1.66
CA SER A 21 -3.01 0.20 -2.16
C SER A 21 -3.45 1.10 -1.01
N ALA A 22 -4.19 0.57 -0.04
CA ALA A 22 -4.55 1.30 1.17
C ALA A 22 -3.32 1.75 1.96
N ALA A 23 -2.29 0.91 2.09
CA ALA A 23 -1.05 1.28 2.74
C ALA A 23 -0.30 2.42 2.01
N PHE A 24 -0.25 2.38 0.67
CA PHE A 24 0.32 3.47 -0.13
C PHE A 24 -0.46 4.79 0.03
N CYS A 25 -1.79 4.74 0.00
CA CYS A 25 -2.62 5.90 0.24
C CYS A 25 -2.44 6.46 1.67
N CYS A 26 -2.35 5.59 2.68
CA CYS A 26 -2.08 6.02 4.05
C CYS A 26 -0.73 6.73 4.16
N ALA A 27 0.32 6.18 3.55
CA ALA A 27 1.65 6.80 3.53
C ALA A 27 1.62 8.17 2.82
N ALA A 28 0.99 8.26 1.65
CA ALA A 28 0.90 9.50 0.87
C ALA A 28 0.09 10.60 1.57
N LEU A 29 -0.86 10.23 2.43
CA LEU A 29 -1.72 11.15 3.16
C LEU A 29 -1.24 11.41 4.61
N GLY A 30 -0.12 10.83 5.03
CA GLY A 30 0.37 10.93 6.41
C GLY A 30 -0.56 10.28 7.45
N ILE A 31 -1.40 9.34 7.04
CA ILE A 31 -2.32 8.62 7.93
C ILE A 31 -1.54 7.49 8.59
N VAL A 32 -1.44 7.52 9.92
CA VAL A 32 -0.84 6.42 10.69
C VAL A 32 -1.78 5.21 10.64
N PRO A 33 -1.38 4.09 10.01
CA PRO A 33 -2.24 2.92 9.96
C PRO A 33 -2.27 2.25 11.33
N THR A 34 -3.47 1.90 11.79
CA THR A 34 -3.62 1.02 12.95
C THR A 34 -3.40 -0.42 12.52
N VAL A 35 -2.64 -1.20 13.29
CA VAL A 35 -2.44 -2.63 13.04
C VAL A 35 -3.79 -3.34 12.99
N ARG A 36 -4.06 -4.04 11.89
CA ARG A 36 -5.16 -5.02 11.78
C ARG A 36 -4.58 -6.41 11.65
N HIS A 37 -5.25 -7.38 12.25
CA HIS A 37 -4.82 -8.76 12.52
C HIS A 37 -3.75 -9.31 11.56
N ALA A 38 -2.60 -9.73 12.10
CA ALA A 38 -1.45 -10.25 11.34
C ALA A 38 -1.68 -11.63 10.68
N ASP A 39 -2.91 -12.16 10.75
CA ASP A 39 -3.28 -13.48 10.24
C ASP A 39 -3.04 -13.61 8.72
N TYR A 40 -3.04 -12.49 7.99
CA TYR A 40 -2.68 -12.45 6.56
C TYR A 40 -1.20 -12.79 6.31
N ILE A 41 -0.28 -12.58 7.25
CA ILE A 41 1.15 -12.87 7.04
C ILE A 41 1.38 -14.37 6.77
N GLY A 42 0.58 -15.24 7.40
CA GLY A 42 0.60 -16.68 7.13
C GLY A 42 0.17 -17.01 5.70
N SER A 43 -0.90 -16.39 5.21
CA SER A 43 -1.38 -16.60 3.84
C SER A 43 -0.43 -16.02 2.79
N TRP A 44 0.25 -14.91 3.08
CA TRP A 44 1.31 -14.36 2.23
C TRP A 44 2.51 -15.31 2.13
N ALA A 45 2.90 -15.96 3.23
CA ALA A 45 4.01 -16.90 3.22
C ALA A 45 3.72 -18.13 2.35
N GLU A 46 2.47 -18.60 2.29
CA GLU A 46 2.07 -19.69 1.39
C GLU A 46 2.11 -19.25 -0.08
N VAL A 47 1.52 -18.10 -0.40
CA VAL A 47 1.53 -17.54 -1.77
C VAL A 47 2.96 -17.31 -2.28
N LEU A 48 3.87 -16.82 -1.42
CA LEU A 48 5.26 -16.56 -1.80
C LEU A 48 6.09 -17.83 -1.98
N ARG A 49 5.72 -18.95 -1.35
CA ARG A 49 6.35 -20.25 -1.62
C ARG A 49 5.96 -20.80 -2.99
N GLU A 50 4.73 -20.53 -3.44
CA GLU A 50 4.24 -20.95 -4.75
C GLU A 50 4.69 -20.02 -5.89
N ASP A 51 4.68 -18.71 -5.67
CA ASP A 51 5.12 -17.68 -6.64
C ASP A 51 5.88 -16.54 -5.95
N ASN A 52 7.20 -16.57 -6.07
CA ASN A 52 8.07 -15.53 -5.50
C ASN A 52 7.87 -14.13 -6.11
N ARG A 53 7.21 -14.01 -7.27
CA ARG A 53 6.92 -12.71 -7.91
C ARG A 53 5.51 -12.21 -7.61
N ALA A 54 4.69 -12.97 -6.88
CA ALA A 54 3.32 -12.60 -6.57
C ALA A 54 3.23 -11.24 -5.85
N ILE A 55 4.11 -10.99 -4.88
CA ILE A 55 4.18 -9.71 -4.15
C ILE A 55 4.51 -8.53 -5.06
N VAL A 56 5.47 -8.69 -5.98
CA VAL A 56 5.89 -7.61 -6.89
C VAL A 56 4.78 -7.28 -7.89
N ARG A 57 4.07 -8.31 -8.36
CA ARG A 57 2.90 -8.14 -9.25
C ARG A 57 1.73 -7.47 -8.53
N ALA A 58 1.46 -7.86 -7.28
CA ALA A 58 0.43 -7.25 -6.45
C ALA A 58 0.78 -5.78 -6.16
N ALA A 59 2.03 -5.50 -5.78
CA ALA A 59 2.54 -4.15 -5.55
C ALA A 59 2.43 -3.27 -6.80
N SER A 60 2.80 -3.77 -7.99
CA SER A 60 2.68 -3.01 -9.24
C SER A 60 1.24 -2.63 -9.58
N GLN A 61 0.28 -3.53 -9.32
CA GLN A 61 -1.15 -3.23 -9.49
C GLN A 61 -1.66 -2.25 -8.42
N ALA A 62 -1.21 -2.42 -7.17
CA ALA A 62 -1.56 -1.54 -6.06
C ALA A 62 -1.05 -0.11 -6.28
N SER A 63 0.18 0.07 -6.79
CA SER A 63 0.72 1.40 -7.13
C SER A 63 -0.18 2.12 -8.13
N LYS A 64 -0.59 1.44 -9.21
CA LYS A 64 -1.50 2.03 -10.21
C LYS A 64 -2.86 2.42 -9.61
N ALA A 65 -3.39 1.61 -8.71
CA ALA A 65 -4.64 1.90 -8.03
C ALA A 65 -4.50 3.10 -7.08
N ALA A 66 -3.41 3.16 -6.30
CA ALA A 66 -3.13 4.28 -5.41
C ALA A 66 -2.92 5.59 -6.21
N ASP A 67 -2.13 5.55 -7.28
CA ASP A 67 -1.90 6.71 -8.15
C ASP A 67 -3.21 7.24 -8.74
N PHE A 68 -4.10 6.33 -9.18
CA PHE A 68 -5.43 6.70 -9.66
C PHE A 68 -6.24 7.41 -8.56
N LEU A 69 -6.28 6.87 -7.34
CA LEU A 69 -7.02 7.45 -6.22
C LEU A 69 -6.46 8.82 -5.79
N LEU A 70 -5.15 8.92 -5.64
CA LEU A 70 -4.46 10.16 -5.26
C LEU A 70 -4.56 11.22 -6.37
N GLY A 71 -4.77 10.79 -7.63
CA GLY A 71 -5.07 11.65 -8.76
C GLY A 71 -6.35 12.49 -8.62
N PHE A 72 -7.27 12.12 -7.72
CA PHE A 72 -8.49 12.89 -7.44
C PHE A 72 -8.35 13.90 -6.29
N LEU A 73 -7.20 13.97 -5.63
CA LEU A 73 -6.97 14.95 -4.57
C LEU A 73 -6.98 16.38 -5.13
N PRO A 74 -7.54 17.35 -4.38
CA PRO A 74 -7.49 18.75 -4.75
C PRO A 74 -6.04 19.22 -4.85
N ALA A 75 -5.77 20.21 -5.71
CA ALA A 75 -4.41 20.68 -6.00
C ALA A 75 -3.64 21.09 -4.74
N SER A 76 -4.34 21.65 -3.74
CA SER A 76 -3.79 22.03 -2.44
C SER A 76 -3.22 20.83 -1.66
N ASP A 77 -3.92 19.71 -1.63
CA ASP A 77 -3.50 18.51 -0.89
C ASP A 77 -2.39 17.75 -1.62
N ARG A 78 -2.37 17.82 -2.96
CA ARG A 78 -1.30 17.23 -3.78
C ARG A 78 0.05 17.91 -3.53
N LEU A 79 0.04 19.23 -3.33
CA LEU A 79 1.24 19.99 -2.99
C LEU A 79 1.79 19.58 -1.62
N ILE A 80 0.92 19.38 -0.62
CA ILE A 80 1.30 18.93 0.72
C ILE A 80 1.91 17.52 0.66
N ALA A 81 1.27 16.58 -0.04
CA ALA A 81 1.78 15.23 -0.20
C ALA A 81 3.16 15.21 -0.90
N ALA A 82 3.38 16.03 -1.93
CA ALA A 82 4.67 16.12 -2.61
C ALA A 82 5.78 16.70 -1.71
N THR A 83 5.49 17.76 -0.95
CA THR A 83 6.48 18.42 -0.07
C THR A 83 6.86 17.61 1.16
N SER A 84 6.00 16.69 1.62
CA SER A 84 6.33 15.79 2.75
C SER A 84 7.44 14.78 2.44
N HIS A 85 7.78 14.58 1.16
CA HIS A 85 8.84 13.67 0.72
C HIS A 85 10.23 14.35 0.61
N ASP A 86 10.31 15.69 0.67
CA ASP A 86 11.56 16.46 0.51
C ASP A 86 12.28 16.77 1.84
N GLY A 87 11.84 16.21 2.96
CA GLY A 87 12.34 16.51 4.30
C GLY A 87 13.69 15.88 4.71
N VAL A 88 14.58 15.53 3.77
CA VAL A 88 15.90 14.94 4.11
C VAL A 88 17.10 15.73 3.56
N GLU A 89 16.94 16.74 2.71
CA GLU A 89 18.10 17.38 2.06
C GLU A 89 18.66 18.65 2.71
N ASP A 90 18.03 19.24 3.75
CA ASP A 90 18.48 20.54 4.27
C ASP A 90 19.32 20.52 5.57
N MET A 91 19.78 19.34 6.02
CA MET A 91 20.61 19.22 7.24
C MET A 91 22.13 19.23 6.99
N THR A 92 22.61 19.20 5.74
CA THR A 92 24.06 19.14 5.43
C THR A 92 24.71 20.47 5.00
N ALA A 93 24.00 21.59 5.08
CA ALA A 93 24.52 22.90 4.65
C ALA A 93 24.92 23.86 5.80
N ALA A 94 25.02 23.38 7.04
CA ALA A 94 25.44 24.19 8.19
C ALA A 94 26.51 23.48 9.04
N ALA A 95 27.74 23.42 8.51
CA ALA A 95 28.95 23.11 9.29
C ALA A 95 30.13 23.92 8.76
#